data_AF-A0A9E5IDV1-F1
#
_entry.id   AF-A0A9E5IDV1-F1
#
_cell.length_a   1.000
_cell.length_b   1.000
_cell.length_c   1.000
_cell.angle_alpha   90.00
_cell.angle_beta   90.00
_cell.angle_gamma   90.00
#
_symmetry.space_group_name_H-M   'P 1'
#
loop_
_entity.id
_entity.type
_entity.pdbx_description
1 polymer ?
#
loop_
_entity_poly.entity_id
_entity_poly.type
_entity_poly.pdbx_seq_one_letter_code
_entity_poly.pdbx_strand_id
1 'polypeptide(L)'
;ERARESSLEKSLENTVSKADSAICALDFQGGINAIMDFCKEVNGYVTLKEPWAIAKDPARKNELEEVLYNTAESLRALAILLHPIMPISTKKLWESLGATTLGSLEKQKISDVARWGQLEPGTQLSKGEILFPRLEEKAH
;
A
#
# COMPACT_ATOMS: atom_id res chain seq x y z
N GLU A 1 13.69 -15.34 -5.74
CA GLU A 1 12.51 -14.87 -6.50
C GLU A 1 11.82 -13.71 -5.80
N ARG A 2 11.51 -12.63 -6.53
CA ARG A 2 10.55 -11.63 -6.05
C ARG A 2 9.16 -12.24 -6.14
N ALA A 3 8.45 -12.37 -5.03
CA ALA A 3 7.04 -12.69 -5.03
C ALA A 3 6.31 -11.63 -5.88
N ARG A 4 5.74 -12.02 -7.03
CA ARG A 4 4.98 -11.11 -7.89
C ARG A 4 3.60 -11.67 -8.09
N GLU A 5 2.63 -11.10 -7.38
CA GLU A 5 1.24 -11.27 -7.75
C GLU A 5 0.96 -10.37 -8.96
N SER A 6 1.00 -10.95 -10.18
CA SER A 6 0.87 -10.20 -11.44
C SER A 6 -0.42 -9.38 -11.52
N SER A 7 -1.47 -9.79 -10.79
CA SER A 7 -2.74 -9.07 -10.74
C SER A 7 -2.63 -7.72 -10.02
N LEU A 8 -1.96 -7.66 -8.85
CA LEU A 8 -1.79 -6.42 -8.09
C LEU A 8 -0.82 -5.45 -8.78
N GLU A 9 0.25 -5.95 -9.40
CA GLU A 9 1.20 -5.13 -10.17
C GLU A 9 0.49 -4.40 -11.31
N LYS A 10 -0.30 -5.13 -12.12
CA LYS A 10 -1.10 -4.54 -13.20
C LYS A 10 -2.18 -3.60 -12.68
N SER A 11 -2.81 -3.92 -11.56
CA SER A 11 -3.80 -3.04 -10.95
C SER A 11 -3.17 -1.71 -10.51
N LEU A 12 -1.97 -1.76 -9.93
CA LEU A 12 -1.21 -0.57 -9.56
C LEU A 12 -0.85 0.27 -10.80
N GLU A 13 -0.34 -0.34 -11.87
CA GLU A 13 -0.03 0.38 -13.12
C GLU A 13 -1.25 1.14 -13.66
N ASN A 14 -2.40 0.46 -13.72
CA ASN A 14 -3.66 1.06 -14.16
C ASN A 14 -4.11 2.18 -13.22
N THR A 15 -3.94 1.99 -11.91
CA THR A 15 -4.32 2.98 -10.89
C THR A 15 -3.48 4.24 -11.01
N VAL A 16 -2.16 4.11 -11.17
CA VAL A 16 -1.24 5.25 -11.36
C VAL A 16 -1.63 6.02 -12.61
N SER A 17 -1.87 5.34 -13.74
CA SER A 17 -2.27 5.99 -14.99
C SER A 17 -3.60 6.73 -14.88
N LYS A 18 -4.61 6.11 -14.25
CA LYS A 18 -5.93 6.73 -14.05
C LYS A 18 -5.86 7.93 -13.10
N ALA A 19 -5.15 7.78 -11.98
CA ALA A 19 -5.01 8.83 -10.98
C ALA A 19 -4.26 10.04 -11.57
N ASP A 20 -3.15 9.82 -12.27
CA ASP A 20 -2.38 10.89 -12.91
C ASP A 20 -3.21 11.66 -13.94
N SER A 21 -3.93 10.94 -14.81
CA SER A 21 -4.80 11.54 -15.83
C SER A 21 -5.92 12.39 -15.20
N ALA A 22 -6.57 11.89 -14.15
CA ALA A 22 -7.65 12.60 -13.46
C ALA A 22 -7.14 13.86 -12.74
N ILE A 23 -6.00 13.75 -12.03
CA ILE A 23 -5.38 14.89 -11.34
C ILE A 23 -4.93 15.96 -12.33
N CYS A 24 -4.34 15.57 -13.48
CA CYS A 24 -3.98 16.51 -14.55
C CYS A 24 -5.21 17.22 -15.15
N ALA A 25 -6.36 16.55 -15.17
CA ALA A 25 -7.64 17.12 -15.61
C ALA A 25 -8.38 17.91 -14.51
N LEU A 26 -7.77 18.12 -13.33
CA LEU A 26 -8.38 18.73 -12.13
C LEU A 26 -9.57 17.95 -11.56
N ASP A 27 -9.74 16.68 -11.94
CA ASP A 27 -10.69 15.76 -11.34
C ASP A 27 -10.05 15.05 -10.13
N PHE A 28 -9.94 15.79 -9.03
CA PHE A 28 -9.37 15.27 -7.78
C PHE A 28 -10.16 14.09 -7.22
N GLN A 29 -11.49 14.12 -7.37
CA GLN A 29 -12.35 13.06 -6.86
C GLN A 29 -12.13 11.76 -7.64
N GLY A 30 -12.05 11.81 -8.97
CA GLY A 30 -11.72 10.66 -9.80
C GLY A 30 -10.35 10.08 -9.47
N GLY A 31 -9.34 10.94 -9.27
CA GLY A 31 -8.00 10.51 -8.88
C GLY A 31 -7.97 9.82 -7.52
N ILE A 32 -8.61 10.40 -6.51
CA ILE A 32 -8.71 9.80 -5.17
C ILE A 32 -9.48 8.48 -5.22
N ASN A 33 -10.60 8.42 -5.95
CA ASN A 33 -11.39 7.20 -6.08
C ASN A 33 -10.58 6.07 -6.72
N ALA A 34 -9.80 6.34 -7.76
CA ALA A 34 -8.93 5.33 -8.37
C ALA A 34 -7.93 4.75 -7.36
N ILE A 35 -7.29 5.60 -6.55
CA ILE A 35 -6.36 5.17 -5.50
C ILE A 35 -7.07 4.35 -4.41
N MET A 36 -8.27 4.79 -4.02
CA MET A 36 -9.08 4.09 -3.01
C MET A 36 -9.62 2.75 -3.52
N ASP A 37 -9.91 2.61 -4.81
CA ASP A 37 -10.30 1.33 -5.41
C ASP A 37 -9.13 0.33 -5.37
N PHE A 38 -7.91 0.75 -5.67
CA PHE A 38 -6.73 -0.09 -5.45
C PHE A 38 -6.56 -0.50 -3.99
N CYS A 39 -6.80 0.40 -3.03
CA CYS A 39 -6.80 0.05 -1.61
C CYS A 39 -7.82 -1.05 -1.27
N LYS A 40 -9.03 -1.00 -1.86
CA LYS A 40 -10.04 -2.05 -1.70
C LYS A 40 -9.60 -3.37 -2.32
N GLU A 41 -8.96 -3.35 -3.49
CA GLU A 41 -8.42 -4.55 -4.15
C GLU A 41 -7.34 -5.22 -3.29
N VAL A 42 -6.41 -4.44 -2.73
CA VAL A 42 -5.37 -4.94 -1.81
C VAL A 42 -6.01 -5.57 -0.56
N ASN A 43 -7.03 -4.93 0.01
CA ASN A 43 -7.78 -5.50 1.13
C ASN A 43 -8.49 -6.81 0.75
N GLY A 44 -9.07 -6.86 -0.45
CA GLY A 44 -9.69 -8.07 -1.00
C GLY A 44 -8.67 -9.20 -1.19
N TYR A 45 -7.47 -8.89 -1.67
CA TYR A 45 -6.37 -9.85 -1.78
C TYR A 45 -5.99 -10.44 -0.42
N VAL A 46 -5.77 -9.60 0.60
CA VAL A 46 -5.46 -10.06 1.97
C VAL A 46 -6.59 -10.94 2.52
N THR A 47 -7.83 -10.56 2.26
CA THR A 47 -9.01 -11.33 2.69
C THR A 47 -9.07 -12.69 2.01
N LEU A 48 -8.84 -12.76 0.71
CA LEU A 48 -8.87 -14.00 -0.07
C LEU A 48 -7.73 -14.96 0.32
N LYS A 49 -6.55 -14.42 0.61
CA LYS A 49 -5.37 -15.23 0.97
C LYS A 49 -5.38 -15.69 2.42
N GLU A 50 -6.12 -15.03 3.30
CA GLU A 50 -6.24 -15.38 4.72
C GLU A 50 -4.87 -15.65 5.39
N PRO A 51 -3.93 -14.69 5.41
CA PRO A 51 -2.55 -14.93 5.89
C PRO A 51 -2.51 -15.42 7.35
N TRP A 52 -3.50 -15.08 8.17
CA TRP A 52 -3.65 -15.59 9.54
C TRP A 52 -3.91 -17.10 9.60
N ALA A 53 -4.52 -17.69 8.56
CA ALA A 53 -4.72 -19.12 8.43
C ALA A 53 -3.43 -19.79 7.93
N ILE A 54 -2.78 -19.20 6.91
CA ILE A 54 -1.50 -19.68 6.37
C ILE A 54 -0.42 -19.70 7.47
N ALA A 55 -0.37 -18.67 8.31
CA ALA A 55 0.61 -18.54 9.38
C ALA A 55 0.56 -19.64 10.44
N LYS A 56 -0.53 -20.42 10.51
CA LYS A 56 -0.65 -21.56 11.43
C LYS A 56 0.09 -22.80 10.93
N ASP A 57 0.45 -22.85 9.65
CA ASP A 57 1.16 -23.96 9.03
C ASP A 57 2.60 -23.56 8.66
N PRO A 58 3.61 -24.03 9.42
CA PRO A 58 5.01 -23.74 9.13
C PRO A 58 5.48 -24.21 7.75
N ALA A 59 4.84 -25.22 7.15
CA ALA A 59 5.20 -25.70 5.82
C ALA A 59 4.83 -24.68 4.72
N ARG A 60 3.88 -23.79 5.00
CA ARG A 60 3.41 -22.74 4.07
C ARG A 60 4.09 -21.39 4.31
N LYS A 61 5.22 -21.38 5.02
CA LYS A 61 5.96 -20.15 5.34
C LYS A 61 6.28 -19.30 4.09
N ASN A 62 6.72 -19.93 3.01
CA ASN A 62 7.04 -19.20 1.77
C ASN A 62 5.79 -18.49 1.21
N GLU A 63 4.65 -19.17 1.18
CA GLU A 63 3.38 -18.56 0.73
C GLU A 63 2.98 -17.37 1.60
N LEU A 64 3.16 -17.47 2.92
CA LEU A 64 2.92 -16.35 3.83
C LEU A 64 3.84 -15.17 3.53
N GLU A 65 5.14 -15.42 3.33
CA GLU A 65 6.13 -14.39 3.00
C GLU A 65 5.75 -13.67 1.70
N GLU A 66 5.29 -14.41 0.68
CA GLU A 66 4.81 -13.84 -0.57
C GLU A 66 3.58 -12.94 -0.39
N VAL A 67 2.57 -13.40 0.36
CA VAL A 67 1.34 -12.63 0.63
C VAL A 67 1.67 -11.34 1.38
N LEU A 68 2.50 -11.43 2.42
CA LEU A 68 2.90 -10.26 3.22
C LEU A 68 3.74 -9.28 2.41
N TYR A 69 4.65 -9.76 1.56
CA TYR A 69 5.46 -8.91 0.70
C TYR A 69 4.60 -8.13 -0.30
N ASN A 70 3.71 -8.83 -1.03
CA ASN A 70 2.81 -8.17 -1.99
C ASN A 70 1.91 -7.13 -1.31
N THR A 71 1.45 -7.42 -0.09
CA THR A 71 0.64 -6.48 0.70
C THR A 71 1.47 -5.25 1.10
N ALA A 72 2.68 -5.45 1.63
CA ALA A 72 3.57 -4.36 2.03
C ALA A 72 3.97 -3.47 0.84
N GLU A 73 4.29 -4.08 -0.31
CA GLU A 73 4.63 -3.35 -1.54
C GLU A 73 3.45 -2.53 -2.07
N SER A 74 2.23 -3.07 -1.96
CA SER A 74 1.02 -2.32 -2.29
C SER A 74 0.80 -1.12 -1.35
N LEU A 75 1.04 -1.30 -0.05
CA LEU A 75 0.95 -0.22 0.94
C LEU A 75 2.02 0.87 0.73
N ARG A 76 3.23 0.50 0.27
CA ARG A 76 4.27 1.45 -0.15
C ARG A 76 3.74 2.37 -1.25
N ALA A 77 3.13 1.79 -2.28
CA ALA A 77 2.56 2.56 -3.38
C ALA A 77 1.42 3.47 -2.93
N LEU A 78 0.50 2.96 -2.11
CA LEU A 78 -0.60 3.74 -1.52
C LEU A 78 -0.09 4.93 -0.69
N ALA A 79 0.98 4.74 0.09
CA ALA A 79 1.58 5.82 0.87
C ALA A 79 2.06 6.97 -0.02
N ILE A 80 2.67 6.68 -1.17
CA ILE A 80 3.14 7.71 -2.11
C ILE A 80 1.95 8.40 -2.80
N LEU A 81 0.98 7.64 -3.31
CA LEU A 81 -0.16 8.18 -4.06
C LEU A 81 -1.08 9.04 -3.19
N LEU A 82 -1.28 8.67 -1.92
CA LEU A 82 -2.12 9.42 -0.99
C LEU A 82 -1.38 10.54 -0.28
N HIS A 83 -0.06 10.66 -0.44
CA HIS A 83 0.74 11.66 0.27
C HIS A 83 0.26 13.11 0.04
N PRO A 84 -0.10 13.53 -1.18
CA PRO A 84 -0.61 14.88 -1.43
C PRO A 84 -1.94 15.19 -0.72
N ILE A 85 -2.69 14.17 -0.30
CA ILE A 85 -4.03 14.29 0.28
C ILE A 85 -3.99 14.10 1.80
N MET A 86 -3.24 13.10 2.27
CA MET A 86 -3.13 12.73 3.69
C MET A 86 -1.65 12.60 4.12
N PRO A 87 -0.89 13.70 4.16
CA PRO A 87 0.56 13.65 4.36
C PRO A 87 0.96 13.10 5.74
N ILE A 88 0.18 13.37 6.78
CA ILE A 88 0.48 12.91 8.15
C ILE A 88 0.33 11.39 8.25
N SER A 89 -0.82 10.85 7.83
CA SER A 89 -1.08 9.40 7.92
C SER A 89 -0.16 8.58 7.01
N THR A 90 0.14 9.08 5.81
CA THR A 90 1.04 8.39 4.88
C THR A 90 2.49 8.38 5.35
N LYS A 91 2.97 9.41 6.04
CA LYS A 91 4.30 9.38 6.70
C LYS A 91 4.39 8.32 7.79
N LYS A 92 3.38 8.25 8.67
CA LYS A 92 3.31 7.22 9.70
C LYS A 92 3.30 5.81 9.11
N LEU A 93 2.56 5.61 8.01
CA LEU A 93 2.57 4.35 7.26
C LEU A 93 3.97 4.05 6.68
N TRP A 94 4.61 5.04 6.05
CA TRP A 94 5.95 4.92 5.45
C TRP A 94 7.01 4.47 6.47
N GLU A 95 6.99 5.08 7.66
CA GLU A 95 7.85 4.70 8.78
C GLU A 95 7.55 3.28 9.29
N SER A 96 6.28 2.92 9.41
CA SER A 96 5.84 1.59 9.85
C SER A 96 6.27 0.49 8.88
N LEU A 97 6.30 0.78 7.58
CA LEU A 97 6.76 -0.14 6.54
C LEU A 97 8.29 -0.30 6.49
N GLY A 98 9.05 0.53 7.23
CA GLY A 98 10.51 0.57 7.11
C GLY A 98 11.00 1.11 5.76
N ALA A 99 10.11 1.78 5.00
CA ALA A 99 10.39 2.26 3.64
C ALA A 99 11.31 3.49 3.61
N THR A 100 11.76 3.98 4.77
CA THR A 100 12.71 5.10 4.90
C THR A 100 14.07 4.79 4.26
N THR A 101 14.41 3.52 4.05
CA THR A 101 15.58 3.07 3.28
C THR A 101 15.52 3.50 1.81
N LEU A 102 14.31 3.72 1.27
CA LEU A 102 14.08 4.24 -0.08
C LEU A 102 14.16 5.77 -0.15
N GLY A 103 14.50 6.42 0.97
CA GLY A 103 14.50 7.86 1.12
C GLY A 103 13.22 8.41 1.74
N SER A 104 13.12 9.75 1.78
CA SER A 104 11.96 10.41 2.36
C SER A 104 10.75 10.31 1.44
N LEU A 105 9.55 10.24 2.02
CA LEU A 105 8.30 10.08 1.27
C LEU A 105 8.05 11.26 0.32
N GLU A 106 8.43 12.48 0.71
CA GLU A 106 8.24 13.69 -0.09
C GLU A 106 9.11 13.73 -1.35
N LYS A 107 10.18 12.93 -1.38
CA LYS A 107 11.09 12.84 -2.52
C LYS A 107 10.72 11.71 -3.48
N GLN A 108 9.74 10.89 -3.13
CA GLN A 108 9.26 9.82 -3.99
C GLN A 108 8.50 10.42 -5.17
N LYS A 109 8.78 9.92 -6.37
CA LYS A 109 8.12 10.39 -7.59
C LYS A 109 6.92 9.51 -7.91
N ILE A 110 5.79 10.15 -8.22
CA ILE A 110 4.57 9.45 -8.67
C ILE A 110 4.84 8.61 -9.93
N SER A 111 5.68 9.11 -10.84
CA SER A 111 6.11 8.40 -12.06
C SER A 111 6.74 7.03 -11.79
N ASP A 112 7.36 6.87 -10.62
CA ASP A 112 8.13 5.68 -10.27
C ASP A 112 7.33 4.74 -9.35
N VAL A 113 6.09 5.10 -8.97
CA VAL A 113 5.26 4.33 -8.05
C VAL A 113 4.96 2.93 -8.58
N ALA A 114 4.62 2.84 -9.87
CA ALA A 114 4.24 1.59 -10.54
C ALA A 114 5.41 0.59 -10.66
N ARG A 115 6.66 1.03 -10.45
CA ARG A 115 7.80 0.11 -10.42
C ARG A 115 7.70 -0.77 -9.18
N TRP A 116 7.28 -2.02 -9.38
CA TRP A 116 7.04 -3.00 -8.33
C TRP A 116 8.32 -3.55 -7.70
N GLY A 117 8.18 -3.95 -6.44
CA GLY A 117 9.20 -4.64 -5.66
C GLY A 117 10.37 -3.74 -5.27
N GLN A 118 10.05 -2.52 -4.80
CA GLN A 118 11.05 -1.59 -4.29
C GLN A 118 11.37 -1.83 -2.81
N LEU A 119 10.44 -2.38 -2.02
CA LEU A 119 10.78 -2.82 -0.67
C LEU A 119 11.81 -3.95 -0.73
N GLU A 120 12.95 -3.74 -0.10
CA GLU A 120 13.99 -4.76 0.00
C GLU A 120 13.53 -5.89 0.93
N PRO A 121 13.67 -7.17 0.54
CA PRO A 121 13.38 -8.30 1.41
C PRO A 121 14.19 -8.21 2.71
N GLY A 122 13.55 -8.49 3.84
CA GLY A 122 14.16 -8.36 5.17
C GLY A 122 14.06 -6.97 5.79
N THR A 123 13.48 -5.98 5.09
CA THR A 123 13.09 -4.69 5.69
C THR A 123 12.24 -4.94 6.94
N GLN A 124 12.66 -4.33 8.06
CA GLN A 124 11.98 -4.49 9.33
C GLN A 124 10.78 -3.56 9.41
N LEU A 125 9.59 -4.14 9.56
CA LEU A 125 8.38 -3.38 9.84
C LEU A 125 8.36 -3.03 11.32
N SER A 126 7.90 -1.81 11.63
CA SER A 126 7.66 -1.39 13.00
C SER A 126 6.16 -1.31 13.27
N LYS A 127 5.76 -1.61 14.51
CA LYS A 127 4.37 -1.43 14.93
C LYS A 127 4.11 0.08 15.04
N GLY A 128 3.47 0.63 14.02
CA GLY A 128 3.09 2.03 13.98
C GLY A 128 1.97 2.41 14.96
N GLU A 129 1.75 3.71 15.07
CA GLU A 129 0.56 4.26 15.70
C GLU A 129 -0.70 3.91 14.91
N ILE A 130 -1.86 3.98 15.56
CA ILE A 130 -3.16 3.90 14.87
C ILE A 130 -3.25 5.07 13.88
N LEU A 131 -3.33 4.76 12.58
CA LEU A 131 -3.34 5.77 11.53
C LEU A 131 -4.62 6.62 11.54
N PHE A 132 -5.76 5.99 11.82
CA PHE A 132 -7.08 6.63 11.84
C PHE A 132 -7.85 6.17 13.09
N PRO A 133 -7.75 6.90 14.22
CA PRO A 133 -8.54 6.63 15.41
C PRO A 133 -10.04 6.71 15.10
N ARG A 134 -10.84 5.84 15.73
CA ARG A 134 -12.30 5.94 15.63
C ARG A 134 -12.74 7.26 16.27
N LEU A 135 -13.67 7.95 15.62
CA LEU A 135 -14.35 9.08 16.26
C LEU A 135 -15.24 8.53 17.38
N GLU A 136 -15.18 9.15 18.56
CA GLU A 136 -16.09 8.80 19.64
C GLU A 136 -17.51 9.20 19.23
N GLU A 137 -18.46 8.25 19.28
CA GLU A 137 -19.87 8.58 19.17
C GLU A 137 -20.22 9.45 20.39
N LYS A 138 -20.52 10.73 20.16
CA LYS A 138 -21.17 11.52 21.22
C LYS A 138 -22.48 10.82 21.53
N ALA A 139 -22.61 10.28 22.73
CA ALA A 139 -23.89 9.82 23.25
C ALA A 139 -24.87 10.99 23.13
N HIS A 140 -25.84 10.85 22.24
CA HIS A 140 -26.95 11.78 22.07
C HIS A 140 -28.01 11.53 23.14
#